data_AF-A0A132BTQ3-F1
#
_entry.id   AF-A0A132BTQ3-F1
#
_cell.length_a   1.000
_cell.length_b   1.000
_cell.length_c   1.000
_cell.angle_alpha   90.00
_cell.angle_beta   90.00
_cell.angle_gamma   90.00
#
_symmetry.space_group_name_H-M   'P 1'
#
loop_
_entity.id
_entity.type
_entity.pdbx_description
1 polymer ?
#
loop_
_entity_poly.entity_id
_entity_poly.type
_entity_poly.pdbx_seq_one_letter_code
_entity_poly.pdbx_strand_id
1 'polypeptide(L)'
;MAHMRTKTPNAPSYDVIGRAYKNDKGVDEIIHLQRSYWDYVEWLEATTEIKFADWVTHCDNNPSERYSLSHLLMYWLWTDECNRFREGLPTPNSYPPMGYEGWG
;
A
#
# COMPACT_ATOMS: atom_id res chain seq x y z
N MET A 1 -10.36 -11.47 -29.85
CA MET A 1 -10.11 -11.57 -28.40
C MET A 1 -10.36 -10.21 -27.79
N ALA A 2 -11.34 -10.14 -26.89
CA ALA A 2 -12.01 -8.93 -26.45
C ALA A 2 -11.22 -8.18 -25.36
N HIS A 3 -10.94 -6.90 -25.64
CA HIS A 3 -10.94 -5.75 -24.73
C HIS A 3 -10.69 -5.97 -23.23
N MET A 4 -9.44 -6.21 -22.82
CA MET A 4 -8.99 -5.71 -21.51
C MET A 4 -8.70 -4.21 -21.65
N ARG A 5 -9.71 -3.38 -21.39
CA ARG A 5 -9.49 -1.95 -21.17
C ARG A 5 -8.86 -1.81 -19.78
N THR A 6 -7.53 -1.89 -19.71
CA THR A 6 -6.76 -1.31 -18.61
C THR A 6 -7.00 0.20 -18.64
N LYS A 7 -8.11 0.65 -18.08
CA LYS A 7 -8.27 2.04 -17.64
C LYS A 7 -7.53 2.19 -16.33
N THR A 8 -6.23 1.94 -16.37
CA THR A 8 -5.31 2.43 -15.37
C THR A 8 -5.24 3.95 -15.56
N PRO A 9 -5.22 4.78 -14.52
CA PRO A 9 -5.01 6.22 -14.69
C PRO A 9 -3.72 6.43 -15.51
N ASN A 10 -3.86 6.94 -16.74
CA ASN A 10 -2.78 7.17 -17.70
C ASN A 10 -1.88 8.37 -17.30
N ALA A 11 -1.48 8.45 -16.03
CA ALA A 11 -0.42 9.36 -15.62
C ALA A 11 0.93 8.66 -15.87
N PRO A 12 1.93 9.32 -16.49
CA PRO A 12 3.28 8.77 -16.65
C PRO A 12 3.93 8.33 -15.32
N SER A 13 3.39 8.79 -14.19
CA SER A 13 3.80 8.46 -12.82
C SER A 13 3.11 7.22 -12.23
N TYR A 14 2.17 6.59 -12.94
CA TYR A 14 1.49 5.38 -12.46
C TYR A 14 2.35 4.14 -12.74
N ASP A 15 3.41 3.98 -11.94
CA ASP A 15 4.38 2.91 -12.06
C ASP A 15 4.13 1.86 -10.96
N VAL A 16 3.74 0.64 -11.35
CA VAL A 16 3.48 -0.48 -10.44
C VAL A 16 4.72 -1.36 -10.38
N ILE A 17 5.25 -1.52 -9.17
CA ILE A 17 6.48 -2.27 -8.89
C ILE A 17 6.12 -3.49 -8.05
N GLY A 18 6.62 -4.65 -8.46
CA GLY A 18 6.56 -5.88 -7.68
C GLY A 18 7.77 -6.02 -6.75
N ARG A 19 7.55 -6.31 -5.47
CA ARG A 19 8.63 -6.72 -4.53
C ARG A 19 8.24 -8.02 -3.84
N ALA A 20 9.22 -8.88 -3.62
CA ALA A 20 9.02 -10.16 -2.94
C ALA A 20 9.10 -9.97 -1.41
N TYR A 21 8.13 -10.50 -0.69
CA TYR A 21 8.10 -10.57 0.77
C TYR A 21 7.89 -12.00 1.23
N LYS A 22 8.59 -12.41 2.29
CA LYS A 22 8.45 -13.76 2.85
C LYS A 22 7.33 -13.77 3.86
N ASN A 23 6.34 -14.64 3.69
CA ASN A 23 5.29 -14.87 4.69
C ASN A 23 5.73 -15.89 5.75
N ASP A 24 4.86 -16.12 6.73
CA ASP A 24 5.09 -16.99 7.90
C ASP A 24 5.33 -18.46 7.53
N LYS A 25 4.89 -18.85 6.33
CA LYS A 25 5.07 -20.20 5.79
C LYS A 25 6.41 -20.34 5.06
N GLY A 26 7.22 -19.29 5.03
CA GLY A 26 8.49 -19.22 4.32
C GLY A 26 8.35 -19.04 2.81
N VAL A 27 7.14 -18.81 2.30
CA VAL A 27 6.83 -18.62 0.87
C VAL A 27 7.04 -17.16 0.50
N ASP A 28 7.65 -16.92 -0.67
CA ASP A 28 7.84 -15.58 -1.20
C ASP A 28 6.58 -15.14 -1.96
N GLU A 29 5.87 -14.16 -1.40
CA GLU A 29 4.71 -13.51 -1.98
C GLU A 29 5.15 -12.27 -2.78
N ILE A 30 4.69 -12.14 -4.03
CA ILE A 30 5.00 -10.98 -4.87
C ILE A 30 3.92 -9.92 -4.65
N ILE A 31 4.28 -8.87 -3.92
CA ILE A 31 3.39 -7.74 -3.64
C ILE A 31 3.55 -6.70 -4.74
N HIS A 32 2.45 -6.29 -5.36
CA HIS A 32 2.41 -5.29 -6.42
C HIS A 32 1.79 -3.99 -5.89
N LEU A 33 2.59 -2.94 -5.78
CA LEU A 33 2.14 -1.62 -5.34
C LEU A 33 2.65 -0.55 -6.29
N GLN A 34 1.97 0.61 -6.32
CA GLN A 34 2.51 1.77 -7.00
C GLN A 34 3.79 2.26 -6.30
N ARG A 35 4.68 2.89 -7.06
CA ARG A 35 5.93 3.47 -6.54
C ARG A 35 5.73 4.34 -5.31
N SER A 36 4.72 5.20 -5.29
CA SER A 36 4.43 6.08 -4.13
C SER A 36 4.12 5.31 -2.85
N TYR A 37 3.47 4.15 -2.95
CA TYR A 37 3.25 3.28 -1.79
C TYR A 37 4.53 2.59 -1.34
N TRP A 38 5.44 2.26 -2.26
CA TRP A 38 6.76 1.77 -1.87
C TRP A 38 7.59 2.84 -1.18
N ASP A 39 7.55 4.07 -1.68
CA ASP A 39 8.22 5.21 -1.04
C ASP A 39 7.65 5.44 0.37
N TYR A 40 6.33 5.27 0.55
CA TYR A 40 5.66 5.33 1.86
C TYR A 40 6.11 4.20 2.79
N VAL A 41 6.22 2.97 2.29
CA VAL A 41 6.75 1.82 3.05
C VAL A 41 8.18 2.07 3.53
N GLU A 42 9.05 2.53 2.63
CA GLU A 42 10.45 2.84 2.96
C GLU A 42 10.54 3.93 4.03
N TRP A 43 9.72 4.98 3.90
CA TRP A 43 9.62 6.02 4.91
C TRP A 43 9.11 5.49 6.26
N LEU A 44 8.06 4.66 6.26
CA LEU A 44 7.51 4.06 7.49
C LEU A 44 8.57 3.23 8.23
N GLU A 45 9.26 2.34 7.53
CA GLU A 45 10.26 1.46 8.13
C GLU A 45 11.52 2.20 8.61
N ALA A 46 11.83 3.35 7.99
CA ALA A 46 12.95 4.19 8.37
C ALA A 46 12.66 5.15 9.53
N THR A 47 11.41 5.58 9.69
CA THR A 47 11.03 6.64 10.65
C THR A 47 10.20 6.16 11.82
N THR A 48 9.72 4.92 11.78
CA THR A 48 8.87 4.34 12.82
C THR A 48 9.34 2.93 13.17
N GLU A 49 8.74 2.34 14.21
CA GLU A 49 8.98 0.94 14.57
C GLU A 49 8.16 -0.04 13.72
N ILE A 50 7.26 0.44 12.86
CA ILE A 50 6.43 -0.39 11.99
C ILE A 50 7.31 -1.16 11.01
N LYS A 51 7.04 -2.46 10.88
CA LYS A 51 7.63 -3.33 9.87
C LYS A 51 6.54 -3.72 8.89
N PHE A 52 6.75 -3.42 7.61
CA PHE A 52 5.76 -3.72 6.59
C PHE A 52 5.57 -5.24 6.42
N ALA A 53 6.62 -6.02 6.70
CA ALA A 53 6.54 -7.48 6.75
C ALA A 53 5.43 -7.99 7.70
N ASP A 54 5.23 -7.36 8.86
CA ASP A 54 4.20 -7.76 9.80
C ASP A 54 2.79 -7.56 9.22
N TRP A 55 2.61 -6.54 8.37
CA TRP A 55 1.34 -6.30 7.68
C TRP A 55 1.12 -7.30 6.55
N VAL A 56 2.17 -7.66 5.80
CA VAL A 56 2.11 -8.71 4.79
C VAL A 56 1.65 -10.03 5.43
N THR A 57 2.31 -10.43 6.52
CA THR A 57 1.93 -11.57 7.37
C THR A 57 0.49 -11.49 7.84
N HIS A 58 0.09 -10.34 8.39
CA HIS A 58 -1.27 -10.15 8.91
C HIS A 58 -2.32 -10.33 7.80
N CYS A 59 -2.13 -9.69 6.64
CA CYS A 59 -3.05 -9.80 5.52
C CYS A 59 -3.05 -11.18 4.87
N ASP A 60 -1.91 -11.89 4.82
CA ASP A 60 -1.83 -13.27 4.31
C ASP A 60 -2.59 -14.25 5.21
N ASN A 61 -2.52 -14.05 6.52
CA ASN A 61 -3.26 -14.85 7.50
C ASN A 61 -4.77 -14.49 7.58
N ASN A 62 -5.17 -13.33 7.05
CA ASN A 62 -6.55 -12.85 7.05
C ASN A 62 -7.00 -12.51 5.62
N PRO A 63 -7.10 -13.51 4.73
CA PRO A 63 -7.43 -13.28 3.33
C PRO A 63 -8.85 -12.76 3.18
N SER A 64 -9.06 -11.87 2.22
CA SER A 64 -10.40 -11.41 1.81
C SER A 64 -10.78 -12.09 0.51
N GLU A 65 -11.98 -12.69 0.45
CA GLU A 65 -12.46 -13.38 -0.76
C GLU A 65 -12.55 -12.48 -2.00
N ARG A 66 -12.61 -11.15 -1.81
CA ARG A 66 -12.80 -10.17 -2.90
C ARG A 66 -11.55 -9.42 -3.30
N TYR A 67 -10.47 -9.51 -2.53
CA TYR A 67 -9.28 -8.71 -2.73
C TYR A 67 -8.02 -9.55 -2.62
N SER A 68 -7.12 -9.38 -3.59
CA SER A 68 -5.77 -9.96 -3.49
C SER A 68 -5.01 -9.33 -2.32
N LEU A 69 -3.99 -10.03 -1.80
CA LEU A 69 -3.06 -9.52 -0.79
C LEU A 69 -2.51 -8.11 -1.11
N SER A 70 -2.09 -7.87 -2.35
CA SER A 70 -1.59 -6.54 -2.78
C SER A 70 -2.63 -5.42 -2.66
N HIS A 71 -3.91 -5.71 -2.98
CA HIS A 71 -5.00 -4.75 -2.84
C HIS A 71 -5.32 -4.47 -1.37
N LEU A 72 -5.28 -5.47 -0.51
CA LEU A 72 -5.46 -5.30 0.93
C LEU A 72 -4.35 -4.42 1.52
N LEU A 73 -3.09 -4.71 1.18
CA LEU A 73 -1.95 -3.93 1.64
C LEU A 73 -2.00 -2.47 1.16
N MET A 74 -2.35 -2.25 -0.10
CA MET A 74 -2.56 -0.90 -0.63
C MET A 74 -3.60 -0.13 0.18
N TYR A 75 -4.73 -0.75 0.52
CA TYR A 75 -5.77 -0.13 1.34
C TYR A 75 -5.31 0.19 2.76
N TRP A 76 -4.53 -0.71 3.37
CA TRP A 76 -3.97 -0.51 4.70
C TRP A 76 -2.97 0.65 4.73
N LEU A 77 -2.04 0.69 3.77
CA LEU A 77 -1.08 1.79 3.61
C LEU A 77 -1.79 3.14 3.45
N TRP A 78 -2.77 3.19 2.55
CA TRP A 78 -3.57 4.41 2.35
C TRP A 78 -4.30 4.83 3.64
N THR A 79 -4.90 3.88 4.36
CA THR A 79 -5.62 4.15 5.61
C THR A 79 -4.70 4.69 6.70
N ASP A 80 -3.51 4.10 6.86
CA ASP A 80 -2.50 4.57 7.81
C ASP A 80 -2.00 5.99 7.47
N GLU A 81 -1.70 6.25 6.19
CA GLU A 81 -1.28 7.59 5.73
C GLU A 81 -2.38 8.63 6.00
N CYS A 82 -3.64 8.29 5.72
CA CYS A 82 -4.79 9.13 6.02
C CYS A 82 -4.93 9.42 7.52
N ASN A 83 -4.78 8.40 8.37
CA ASN A 83 -4.91 8.54 9.82
C ASN A 83 -3.79 9.40 10.40
N ARG A 84 -2.55 9.18 9.96
CA ARG A 84 -1.40 10.01 10.37
C ARG A 84 -1.60 11.47 10.00
N PHE A 85 -2.02 11.72 8.76
CA PHE A 85 -2.31 13.09 8.31
C PHE A 85 -3.42 13.73 9.16
N ARG A 86 -4.50 13.00 9.43
CA ARG A 86 -5.62 13.48 10.25
C ARG A 86 -5.21 13.79 11.69
N GLU A 87 -4.33 12.96 12.26
CA GLU A 87 -3.89 13.06 13.66
C GLU A 87 -2.70 14.02 13.83
N GLY A 88 -2.18 14.61 12.74
CA GLY A 88 -0.99 15.46 12.78
C GLY A 88 0.29 14.71 13.14
N LEU A 89 0.30 13.39 12.93
CA LEU A 89 1.50 12.57 13.08
C LEU A 89 2.46 12.84 11.91
N PRO A 90 3.76 12.51 12.06
CA PRO A 90 4.69 12.58 10.95
C PRO A 90 4.18 11.83 9.72
N THR A 91 4.35 12.44 8.56
CA THR A 91 4.06 11.91 7.22
C THR A 91 5.22 12.30 6.29
N PRO A 92 5.47 11.57 5.19
CA PRO A 92 6.53 11.94 4.25
C PRO A 92 6.20 13.22 3.48
N ASN A 93 4.91 13.51 3.32
CA ASN A 93 4.41 14.67 2.59
C ASN A 93 3.62 15.59 3.53
N SER A 94 3.71 16.90 3.31
CA SER A 94 2.94 17.90 4.05
C SER A 94 1.51 18.10 3.51
N TYR A 95 1.09 17.28 2.54
CA TYR A 95 -0.21 17.31 1.91
C TYR A 95 -0.91 15.95 2.12
N PRO A 96 -2.26 15.91 2.09
CA PRO A 96 -2.98 14.67 2.34
C PRO A 96 -2.79 13.65 1.20
N PRO A 97 -2.92 12.35 1.49
CA PRO A 97 -2.84 11.31 0.46
C PRO A 97 -3.90 11.49 -0.63
N MET A 98 -3.62 10.97 -1.82
CA MET A 98 -4.55 11.05 -2.95
C MET A 98 -5.90 10.41 -2.58
N GLY A 99 -6.99 11.13 -2.87
CA GLY A 99 -8.34 10.66 -2.54
C GLY A 99 -8.74 10.79 -1.07
N TYR A 100 -7.90 11.41 -0.23
CA TYR A 100 -8.31 11.79 1.12
C TYR A 100 -9.39 12.86 1.08
N GLU A 101 -10.55 12.53 1.64
CA GLU A 101 -11.62 13.49 1.90
C GLU A 101 -11.67 13.73 3.41
N GLY A 102 -11.36 14.97 3.83
CA GLY A 102 -11.63 15.38 5.20
C GLY A 102 -13.15 15.40 5.43
N TRP A 103 -13.61 14.91 6.57
CA TRP A 103 -14.99 15.14 6.99
C TRP A 103 -15.15 16.66 7.19
N GLY A 104 -15.86 17.30 6.25
CA GLY A 104 -16.22 18.71 6.31
C GLY A 104 -17.31 18.98 7.35
#